data_AF-A0A1F8XIJ7-F1
#
_entry.id   AF-A0A1F8XIJ7-F1
#
_cell.length_a   1.000
_cell.length_b   1.000
_cell.length_c   1.000
_cell.angle_alpha   90.00
_cell.angle_beta   90.00
_cell.angle_gamma   90.00
#
_symmetry.space_group_name_H-M   'P 1'
#
loop_
_entity.id
_entity.type
_entity.pdbx_description
1 polymer ?
#
loop_
_entity_poly.entity_id
_entity_poly.type
_entity_poly.pdbx_seq_one_letter_code
_entity_poly.pdbx_strand_id
1 'polypeptide(L)'
;MPVFPLNINKANQEELMLLPGIGEKTAQRIVEKRAELKGFRTVDDLTAVMWIGKVKLEKLRAYVTVGGPAGPSVAEPKEPSRN
;
A
#
# COMPACT_ATOMS: atom_id res chain seq x y z
N MET A 1 3.48 20.28 -3.40
CA MET A 1 2.37 19.34 -3.06
C MET A 1 2.97 17.95 -3.04
N PRO A 2 2.68 17.10 -2.03
CA PRO A 2 3.23 15.75 -2.00
C PRO A 2 2.73 14.94 -3.21
N VAL A 3 3.64 14.21 -3.83
CA VAL A 3 3.38 13.37 -5.01
C VAL A 3 2.76 12.04 -4.55
N PHE A 4 1.44 11.94 -4.69
CA PHE A 4 0.73 10.66 -4.58
C PHE A 4 0.70 9.97 -5.94
N PRO A 5 0.70 8.63 -5.99
CA PRO A 5 0.62 7.69 -4.85
C PRO A 5 1.98 7.44 -4.16
N LEU A 6 1.96 7.44 -2.83
CA LEU A 6 3.11 7.17 -1.97
C LEU A 6 3.44 5.68 -1.97
N ASN A 7 4.68 5.33 -2.28
CA ASN A 7 5.08 3.93 -2.33
C ASN A 7 5.34 3.38 -0.91
N ILE A 8 4.50 2.50 -0.37
CA ILE A 8 4.67 1.95 0.99
C ILE A 8 5.92 1.08 1.17
N ASN A 9 6.48 0.57 0.07
CA ASN A 9 7.75 -0.15 0.08
C ASN A 9 8.96 0.79 0.07
N LYS A 10 8.78 2.10 -0.13
CA LYS A 10 9.84 3.10 -0.09
C LYS A 10 9.58 4.22 0.91
N ALA A 11 8.34 4.33 1.38
CA ALA A 11 7.89 5.37 2.28
C ALA A 11 8.59 5.27 3.62
N ASN A 12 8.94 6.44 4.14
CA ASN A 12 9.44 6.60 5.50
C ASN A 12 8.28 6.79 6.49
N GLN A 13 8.59 6.67 7.78
CA GLN A 13 7.59 6.81 8.84
C GLN A 13 6.86 8.16 8.78
N GLU A 14 7.58 9.25 8.53
CA GLU A 14 7.02 10.58 8.38
C GLU A 14 6.06 10.69 7.18
N GLU A 15 6.43 10.10 6.03
CA GLU A 15 5.57 10.09 4.85
C GLU A 15 4.29 9.26 5.06
N LEU A 16 4.40 8.16 5.81
CA LEU A 16 3.24 7.37 6.19
C LEU A 16 2.31 8.15 7.13
N MET A 17 2.84 8.96 8.06
CA MET A 17 2.03 9.83 8.93
C MET A 17 1.31 10.95 8.17
N LEU A 18 1.78 11.34 6.98
CA LEU A 18 1.06 12.31 6.12
C LEU A 18 -0.26 11.74 5.59
N LEU A 19 -0.45 10.42 5.67
CA LEU A 19 -1.65 9.77 5.18
C LEU A 19 -2.82 9.92 6.17
N PRO A 20 -4.04 10.21 5.68
CA PRO A 20 -5.18 10.44 6.54
C PRO A 20 -5.56 9.18 7.33
N GLY A 21 -5.45 9.26 8.66
CA GLY A 21 -5.78 8.16 9.57
C GLY A 21 -4.61 7.23 9.91
N ILE A 22 -3.40 7.53 9.44
CA ILE A 22 -2.14 6.95 9.91
C ILE A 22 -1.51 7.90 10.93
N GLY A 23 -1.27 7.40 12.14
CA GLY A 23 -0.48 8.10 13.15
C GLY A 23 0.84 7.39 13.43
N GLU A 24 1.61 7.91 14.37
CA GLU A 24 2.95 7.41 14.75
C GLU A 24 2.98 5.90 15.01
N LYS A 25 2.06 5.40 15.85
CA LYS A 25 1.94 3.96 16.15
C LYS A 25 1.65 3.12 14.92
N THR A 26 0.80 3.62 14.02
CA THR A 26 0.43 2.90 12.81
C THR A 26 1.58 2.92 11.80
N ALA A 27 2.24 4.07 11.62
CA ALA A 27 3.41 4.19 10.76
C ALA A 27 4.57 3.28 11.22
N GLN A 28 4.84 3.22 12.52
CA GLN A 28 5.82 2.30 13.08
C GLN A 28 5.47 0.84 12.81
N ARG A 29 4.21 0.46 13.02
CA ARG A 29 3.72 -0.90 12.71
C ARG A 29 3.80 -1.26 11.23
N ILE A 30 3.58 -0.31 10.32
CA ILE A 30 3.76 -0.53 8.87
C ILE A 30 5.22 -0.85 8.58
N VAL A 31 6.17 -0.14 9.18
CA VAL A 31 7.61 -0.39 9.00
C VAL A 31 8.01 -1.76 9.55
N GLU A 32 7.52 -2.13 10.74
CA GLU A 32 7.72 -3.48 11.30
C GLU A 32 7.15 -4.56 10.37
N LYS A 33 5.89 -4.41 9.92
CA LYS A 33 5.27 -5.39 9.03
C LYS A 33 5.94 -5.47 7.67
N ARG A 34 6.44 -4.36 7.15
CA ARG A 34 7.25 -4.34 5.93
C ARG A 34 8.50 -5.21 6.09
N ALA A 35 9.18 -5.14 7.23
CA ALA A 35 10.35 -5.96 7.52
C ALA A 35 9.99 -7.45 7.64
N GLU A 36 8.89 -7.76 8.33
CA GLU A 36 8.39 -9.14 8.46
C GLU A 36 7.97 -9.77 7.12
N LEU A 37 7.29 -9.01 6.27
CA LEU A 37 6.79 -9.45 4.96
C LEU A 37 7.86 -9.39 3.86
N LYS A 38 9.04 -8.81 4.15
CA LYS A 38 10.08 -8.43 3.16
C LYS A 38 9.54 -7.51 2.05
N GLY A 39 8.60 -6.65 2.39
CA GLY A 39 7.92 -5.76 1.46
C GLY A 39 6.45 -6.12 1.23
N PHE A 40 5.63 -5.09 1.10
CA PHE A 40 4.22 -5.20 0.78
C PHE A 40 4.05 -5.59 -0.69
N ARG A 41 3.34 -6.70 -0.94
CA ARG A 41 3.03 -7.13 -2.31
C ARG A 41 1.80 -6.45 -2.86
N THR A 42 0.85 -6.14 -1.98
CA THR A 42 -0.41 -5.50 -2.34
C THR A 42 -0.73 -4.41 -1.33
N VAL A 43 -1.62 -3.50 -1.69
CA VAL A 43 -2.14 -2.49 -0.77
C VAL A 43 -2.94 -3.15 0.36
N ASP A 44 -3.55 -4.31 0.09
CA ASP A 44 -4.39 -5.04 1.04
C ASP A 44 -3.61 -5.57 2.25
N ASP A 45 -2.31 -5.88 2.10
CA ASP A 45 -1.45 -6.28 3.24
C ASP A 45 -1.39 -5.21 4.34
N LEU A 46 -1.70 -3.94 4.03
CA LEU A 46 -1.82 -2.92 5.09
C LEU A 46 -2.92 -3.27 6.09
N THR A 47 -3.95 -4.06 5.73
CA THR A 47 -4.97 -4.54 6.69
C THR A 47 -4.43 -5.54 7.70
N ALA A 48 -3.29 -6.19 7.44
CA ALA A 48 -2.60 -7.00 8.42
C ALA A 48 -1.94 -6.16 9.53
N VAL A 49 -1.80 -4.85 9.30
CA VAL A 49 -1.34 -3.90 10.31
C VAL A 49 -2.47 -3.59 11.27
N MET A 50 -2.27 -3.95 12.54
CA MET A 50 -3.16 -3.55 13.64
C MET A 50 -3.38 -2.04 13.58
N TRP A 51 -4.63 -1.59 13.68
CA TRP A 51 -5.09 -0.19 13.51
C TRP A 51 -5.41 0.28 12.08
N ILE A 52 -5.10 -0.51 11.05
CA ILE A 52 -5.58 -0.27 9.68
C ILE A 52 -6.78 -1.16 9.41
N GLY A 53 -7.98 -0.58 9.55
CA GLY A 53 -9.23 -1.24 9.15
C GLY A 53 -9.56 -1.00 7.68
N LYS A 54 -10.56 -1.72 7.16
CA LYS A 54 -11.08 -1.58 5.78
C LYS A 54 -11.37 -0.13 5.39
N VAL A 55 -12.02 0.63 6.29
CA VAL A 55 -12.37 2.04 6.07
C VAL A 55 -11.14 2.93 5.84
N LYS A 56 -10.06 2.70 6.59
CA LYS A 56 -8.81 3.44 6.41
C LYS A 56 -8.12 2.98 5.15
N LEU A 57 -8.01 1.67 4.94
CA LEU A 57 -7.41 1.10 3.73
C LEU A 57 -8.06 1.67 2.46
N GLU A 58 -9.39 1.78 2.40
CA GLU A 58 -10.09 2.32 1.24
C GLU A 58 -9.77 3.80 0.95
N LYS A 59 -9.46 4.59 1.98
CA LYS A 59 -8.96 5.96 1.77
C LYS A 59 -7.50 5.93 1.34
N LEU A 60 -6.69 5.13 2.02
CA LEU A 60 -5.26 5.01 1.78
C LEU A 60 -4.95 4.48 0.37
N ARG A 61 -5.74 3.54 -0.17
CA ARG A 61 -5.51 2.97 -1.52
C ARG A 61 -5.47 4.01 -2.63
N ALA A 62 -6.11 5.17 -2.45
CA ALA A 62 -6.07 6.28 -3.40
C ALA A 62 -4.77 7.09 -3.29
N TYR A 63 -4.08 7.00 -2.15
CA TYR A 63 -2.85 7.74 -1.83
C TYR A 63 -1.61 6.85 -1.73
N VAL A 64 -1.75 5.52 -1.73
CA VAL A 64 -0.62 4.59 -1.58
C VAL A 64 -0.50 3.60 -2.73
N THR A 65 0.73 3.15 -2.99
CA THR A 65 1.05 2.12 -3.98
C THR A 65 2.16 1.20 -3.48
N VAL A 66 2.28 0.01 -4.04
CA VAL A 66 3.35 -0.97 -3.73
C VAL A 66 4.47 -0.98 -4.77
N GLY A 67 4.34 -0.23 -5.88
CA GLY A 67 5.42 -0.06 -6.87
C GLY A 67 5.86 -1.31 -7.62
N GLY A 68 5.09 -2.41 -7.58
CA GLY A 68 5.21 -3.50 -8.54
C GLY A 68 4.36 -3.23 -9.79
N PRO A 69 4.56 -3.93 -10.92
CA PRO A 69 3.64 -3.90 -12.05
C PRO A 69 2.35 -4.63 -11.67
N ALA A 70 1.58 -4.03 -10.78
CA ALA A 70 0.22 -4.39 -10.49
C ALA A 70 -0.58 -3.10 -10.62
N GLY A 71 -0.76 -2.71 -11.89
CA GLY A 71 -2.00 -2.06 -12.29
C GLY A 71 -3.19 -2.89 -11.77
N PRO A 72 -4.37 -2.26 -11.68
CA PRO A 72 -5.52 -2.88 -11.06
C PRO A 72 -5.74 -4.26 -11.68
N SER A 73 -6.00 -5.25 -10.83
CA SER A 73 -6.70 -6.45 -11.26
C SER A 73 -8.10 -6.00 -11.71
N VAL A 74 -8.17 -5.42 -12.90
CA VAL A 74 -9.24 -5.68 -13.84
C VAL A 74 -8.71 -6.87 -14.60
N ALA A 75 -9.17 -8.05 -14.19
CA ALA A 75 -9.20 -9.19 -15.06
C ALA A 75 -9.92 -8.76 -16.35
N GLU A 76 -9.15 -8.46 -17.39
CA GLU A 76 -9.62 -8.69 -18.74
C GLU A 76 -8.84 -9.91 -19.25
N PRO A 77 -9.46 -11.10 -19.30
CA PRO A 77 -8.82 -12.29 -19.80
C PRO A 77 -8.67 -12.15 -21.31
N LYS A 78 -7.44 -12.05 -21.80
CA LYS A 78 -7.10 -12.29 -23.21
C LYS A 78 -5.85 -13.16 -23.22
N GLU A 79 -6.08 -14.45 -23.04
CA GLU A 79 -5.17 -15.50 -23.49
C GLU A 79 -4.88 -15.38 -25.01
N PRO A 80 -3.82 -16.04 -25.50
CA PRO A 80 -2.76 -15.43 -26.28
C PRO A 80 -3.10 -15.38 -27.78
N SER A 81 -2.71 -14.30 -28.46
CA SER A 81 -2.62 -14.32 -29.93
C SER A 81 -1.17 -14.38 -30.35
N ARG A 82 -0.72 -15.61 -30.59
CA ARG A 82 0.45 -15.92 -31.40
C ARG A 82 -0.04 -16.02 -32.85
N ASN A 83 0.37 -15.10 -33.72
CA ASN A 83 0.58 -15.39 -35.14
C ASN A 83 1.51 -14.37 -35.80
#